data_AF-A0A3C1TJB0-F1
#
_entry.id   AF-A0A3C1TJB0-F1
#
_cell.length_a   1.000
_cell.length_b   1.000
_cell.length_c   1.000
_cell.angle_alpha   90.00
_cell.angle_beta   90.00
_cell.angle_gamma   90.00
#
_symmetry.space_group_name_H-M   'P 1'
#
loop_
_entity.id
_entity.type
_entity.pdbx_description
1 polymer ?
#
loop_
_entity_poly.entity_id
_entity_poly.type
_entity_poly.pdbx_seq_one_letter_code
_entity_poly.pdbx_strand_id
1 'polypeptide(L)'
;MLLDAMAVGVPFLSREVGVVSSLAGGMCFQDKTTFQSQLRLLLADDALRKRLGKEGKEAIKNTHHWDIIALKYHQLVCSLLHNQV
;
A
#
# COMPACT_ATOMS: atom_id res chain seq x y z
N MET A 1 -7.85 2.51 -6.30
CA MET A 1 -7.59 2.76 -4.86
C MET A 1 -6.12 2.49 -4.54
N LEU A 2 -5.62 2.77 -3.33
CA LEU A 2 -4.18 2.80 -3.00
C LEU A 2 -3.36 1.57 -3.47
N LEU A 3 -3.91 0.36 -3.32
CA LEU A 3 -3.23 -0.87 -3.77
C LEU A 3 -3.03 -0.90 -5.29
N ASP A 4 -3.95 -0.34 -6.07
CA ASP A 4 -3.80 -0.23 -7.53
C ASP A 4 -2.67 0.73 -7.89
N ALA A 5 -2.60 1.88 -7.21
CA ALA A 5 -1.52 2.86 -7.39
C ALA A 5 -0.16 2.23 -7.07
N MET A 6 -0.07 1.50 -5.96
CA MET A 6 1.11 0.71 -5.60
C MET A 6 1.46 -0.33 -6.67
N ALA A 7 0.48 -1.08 -7.18
CA ALA A 7 0.69 -2.13 -8.19
C ALA A 7 1.27 -1.57 -9.52
N VAL A 8 0.81 -0.38 -9.94
CA VAL A 8 1.32 0.30 -11.13
C VAL A 8 2.59 1.13 -10.87
N GLY A 9 3.01 1.25 -9.61
CA GLY A 9 4.19 2.02 -9.21
C GLY A 9 3.98 3.53 -9.23
N VAL A 10 2.75 3.99 -9.00
CA VAL A 10 2.41 5.41 -8.85
C VAL A 10 2.33 5.74 -7.35
N PRO A 11 3.10 6.72 -6.86
CA PRO A 11 3.05 7.10 -5.46
C PRO A 11 1.72 7.76 -5.11
N PHE A 12 1.28 7.60 -3.86
CA PHE A 12 0.07 8.23 -3.35
C PHE A 12 0.35 9.25 -2.24
N LEU A 13 -0.56 10.21 -2.10
CA LEU A 13 -0.63 11.14 -0.97
C LEU A 13 -2.03 11.04 -0.38
N SER A 14 -2.15 10.55 0.86
CA SER A 14 -3.45 10.23 1.47
C SER A 14 -3.55 10.78 2.88
N ARG A 15 -4.78 10.95 3.38
CA ARG A 15 -5.01 11.17 4.81
C ARG A 15 -4.53 9.97 5.61
N GLU A 16 -4.00 10.24 6.80
CA GLU A 16 -3.63 9.22 7.77
C GLU A 16 -4.87 8.67 8.49
N VAL A 17 -5.51 7.67 7.88
CA VAL A 17 -6.70 7.00 8.44
C VAL A 17 -6.57 5.49 8.27
N GLY A 18 -7.05 4.73 9.25
CA GLY A 18 -6.99 3.26 9.23
C GLY A 18 -5.56 2.75 9.12
N VAL A 19 -5.30 1.91 8.11
CA VAL A 19 -4.00 1.26 7.89
C VAL A 19 -3.09 1.99 6.89
N VAL A 20 -3.48 3.17 6.40
CA VAL A 20 -2.75 3.80 5.28
C VAL A 20 -1.30 4.14 5.63
N SER A 21 -1.01 4.52 6.88
CA SER A 21 0.35 4.81 7.32
C SER A 21 1.28 3.60 7.39
N SER A 22 0.75 2.37 7.36
CA SER A 22 1.57 1.16 7.26
C SER A 22 1.81 0.71 5.81
N LEU A 23 1.17 1.35 4.83
CA LEU A 23 1.37 1.04 3.41
C LEU A 23 2.63 1.73 2.89
N ALA A 24 3.46 0.96 2.18
CA ALA A 24 4.60 1.49 1.45
C ALA A 24 4.17 2.28 0.20
N GLY A 25 5.10 3.05 -0.36
CA GLY A 25 4.95 3.67 -1.67
C GLY A 25 4.08 4.92 -1.71
N GLY A 26 3.88 5.57 -0.57
CA GLY A 26 3.23 6.87 -0.51
C GLY A 26 3.55 7.64 0.75
N MET A 27 2.83 8.73 0.95
CA MET A 27 2.97 9.62 2.10
C MET A 27 1.60 9.91 2.71
N CYS A 28 1.60 10.14 4.02
CA CYS A 28 0.40 10.51 4.77
C CYS A 28 0.46 11.97 5.23
N PHE A 29 -0.70 12.64 5.20
CA PHE A 29 -0.89 13.98 5.76
C PHE A 29 -2.03 14.01 6.79
N GLN A 30 -1.93 14.96 7.71
CA GLN A 30 -2.87 15.13 8.83
C GLN A 30 -3.83 16.30 8.59
N ASP A 31 -3.30 17.37 7.99
CA ASP A 31 -3.99 18.64 7.79
C ASP A 31 -3.66 19.26 6.43
N LYS A 32 -4.27 20.41 6.16
CA LYS A 32 -4.09 21.14 4.90
C LYS A 32 -2.65 21.60 4.68
N THR A 33 -1.95 21.97 5.75
CA THR A 33 -0.59 22.52 5.68
C THR A 33 0.40 21.41 5.30
N THR A 34 0.33 20.27 5.99
CA THR A 34 1.13 19.08 5.71
C THR A 34 0.82 18.50 4.33
N PHE A 35 -0.44 18.52 3.90
CA PHE A 35 -0.80 18.16 2.53
C PHE A 35 -0.07 19.02 1.49
N GLN A 36 -0.11 20.36 1.64
CA GLN A 36 0.49 21.28 0.69
C GLN A 36 2.01 21.13 0.62
N SER A 37 2.68 20.96 1.77
CA SER A 37 4.14 20.79 1.79
C SER A 37 4.56 19.47 1.14
N GLN A 38 3.90 18.36 1.48
CA GLN A 38 4.21 17.04 0.92
C GLN A 38 3.87 16.96 -0.57
N LEU A 39 2.77 17.56 -1.02
CA LEU A 39 2.43 17.62 -2.44
C LEU A 39 3.50 18.36 -3.24
N ARG A 40 3.98 19.52 -2.74
CA ARG A 40 5.06 20.26 -3.40
C ARG A 40 6.34 19.44 -3.49
N LEU A 41 6.71 18.75 -2.41
CA LEU A 41 7.86 17.85 -2.39
C LEU A 41 7.71 16.74 -3.44
N LEU A 42 6.56 16.05 -3.46
CA LEU A 42 6.28 14.99 -4.44
C LEU A 42 6.31 15.49 -5.89
N LEU A 43 5.88 16.73 -6.16
CA LEU A 43 5.91 17.30 -7.50
C LEU A 43 7.31 17.76 -7.92
N ALA A 44 8.13 18.24 -6.98
CA ALA A 44 9.48 18.72 -7.26
C ALA A 44 10.52 17.60 -7.37
N ASP A 45 10.37 16.51 -6.62
CA ASP A 45 11.39 15.46 -6.51
C ASP A 45 11.01 14.19 -7.30
N ASP A 46 11.62 14.03 -8.48
CA ASP A 46 11.43 12.86 -9.34
C ASP A 46 12.03 11.57 -8.74
N ALA A 47 13.15 11.68 -8.02
CA ALA A 47 13.79 10.54 -7.39
C ALA A 47 12.92 9.99 -6.26
N LEU A 48 12.30 10.87 -5.47
CA LEU A 48 11.32 10.50 -4.46
C LEU A 48 10.13 9.76 -5.07
N ARG A 49 9.54 10.28 -6.16
CA ARG A 49 8.42 9.60 -6.84
C ARG A 49 8.80 8.21 -7.32
N LYS A 50 9.97 8.07 -7.97
CA LYS A 50 10.47 6.77 -8.45
C LYS A 50 10.72 5.79 -7.31
N ARG A 51 11.30 6.25 -6.21
CA ARG A 51 11.55 5.43 -5.03
C ARG A 51 10.26 4.94 -4.40
N LEU A 52 9.30 5.83 -4.13
CA LEU A 52 8.00 5.46 -3.57
C LEU A 52 7.23 4.52 -4.51
N GLY A 53 7.21 4.81 -5.82
CA GLY A 53 6.59 3.92 -6.80
C GLY A 53 7.18 2.51 -6.80
N LYS A 54 8.51 2.40 -6.70
CA LYS A 54 9.21 1.12 -6.59
C LYS A 54 8.86 0.39 -5.29
N GLU A 55 8.94 1.07 -4.15
CA GLU A 55 8.62 0.51 -2.83
C GLU A 55 7.18 -0.02 -2.77
N GLY A 56 6.21 0.74 -3.29
CA GLY A 56 4.82 0.31 -3.37
C GLY A 56 4.63 -0.95 -4.23
N LYS A 57 5.27 -0.99 -5.40
CA LYS A 57 5.19 -2.14 -6.32
C LYS A 57 5.82 -3.39 -5.74
N GLU A 58 6.94 -3.26 -5.05
CA GLU A 58 7.59 -4.37 -4.33
C GLU A 58 6.74 -4.87 -3.17
N ALA A 59 6.13 -3.96 -2.39
CA ALA A 59 5.26 -4.32 -1.28
C ALA A 59 4.03 -5.13 -1.74
N ILE A 60 3.34 -4.70 -2.80
CA ILE A 60 2.15 -5.42 -3.32
C ILE A 60 2.49 -6.84 -3.74
N LYS A 61 3.58 -7.03 -4.49
CA LYS A 61 4.03 -8.35 -4.95
C LYS A 61 4.18 -9.35 -3.80
N ASN A 62 4.59 -8.87 -2.63
CA ASN A 62 4.91 -9.73 -1.49
C ASN A 62 3.77 -9.87 -0.47
N THR A 63 2.69 -9.08 -0.57
CA THR A 63 1.67 -9.02 0.50
C THR A 63 0.24 -9.18 -0.01
N HIS A 64 -0.13 -8.44 -1.05
CA HIS A 64 -1.50 -8.31 -1.56
C HIS A 64 -1.64 -8.86 -2.98
N HIS A 65 -0.65 -9.61 -3.47
CA HIS A 65 -0.79 -10.37 -4.71
C HIS A 65 -1.91 -11.40 -4.57
N TRP A 66 -2.70 -11.60 -5.63
CA TRP A 66 -3.87 -12.47 -5.61
C TRP A 66 -3.55 -13.88 -5.13
N ASP A 67 -2.45 -14.47 -5.60
CA ASP A 67 -2.04 -15.81 -5.18
C ASP A 67 -1.76 -15.91 -3.67
N ILE A 68 -1.20 -14.86 -3.08
CA ILE A 68 -0.89 -14.82 -1.64
C ILE A 68 -2.18 -14.75 -0.83
N ILE A 69 -3.12 -13.89 -1.25
CA ILE A 69 -4.40 -13.73 -0.57
C ILE A 69 -5.24 -15.00 -0.73
N ALA A 70 -5.35 -15.56 -1.93
CA ALA A 70 -6.06 -16.80 -2.20
C ALA A 70 -5.52 -17.96 -1.36
N LEU A 71 -4.18 -18.08 -1.25
CA LEU A 71 -3.55 -19.11 -0.42
C LEU A 71 -3.89 -18.94 1.07
N LYS A 72 -3.86 -17.71 1.60
CA LYS A 72 -4.22 -17.44 3.01
C LYS A 72 -5.66 -17.85 3.30
N TYR A 73 -6.60 -17.49 2.41
CA TYR A 73 -8.00 -17.88 2.57
C TYR A 73 -8.20 -19.39 2.41
N HIS A 74 -7.52 -20.03 1.46
CA HIS A 74 -7.56 -21.48 1.30
C HIS A 74 -7.09 -22.20 2.58
N GLN A 75 -5.95 -21.79 3.14
CA GLN A 75 -5.41 -22.33 4.40
C GLN A 75 -6.38 -22.15 5.57
N LEU A 76 -7.03 -20.99 5.67
CA LEU A 76 -8.03 -20.72 6.71
C LEU A 76 -9.27 -21.60 6.55
N VAL A 77 -9.80 -21.77 5.34
CA VAL A 77 -10.94 -22.65 5.10
C VAL A 77 -10.58 -24.09 5.45
N CYS A 78 -9.41 -24.57 5.02
CA CYS A 78 -8.93 -25.90 5.38
C CYS A 78 -8.79 -26.06 6.91
N SER A 79 -8.24 -25.09 7.63
CA SER A 79 -8.07 -25.22 9.08
C SER A 79 -9.41 -25.25 9.83
N LEU A 80 -10.39 -24.45 9.39
CA LEU A 80 -11.72 -24.44 10.00
C LEU A 80 -12.49 -25.74 9.75
N LEU A 81 -12.32 -26.35 8.57
CA LEU A 81 -12.97 -27.62 8.25
C LEU A 81 -12.32 -28.82 8.96
N HIS A 82 -11.00 -28.80 9.20
CA HIS A 82 -10.31 -29.88 9.93
C HIS A 82 -10.53 -29.82 11.46
N ASN A 83 -10.86 -28.65 12.03
CA ASN A 83 -11.10 -28.48 13.47
C ASN A 83 -12.55 -28.81 13.92
N GLN A 84 -13.34 -29.50 13.10
CA GLN A 84 -14.72 -29.91 13.43
C GLN A 84 -14.88 -31.41 13.75
N VAL A 85 -13.83 -32.09 14.22
CA VAL A 85 -13.88 -33.48 14.73
C VAL A 85 -13.53 -33.50 16.20
#